data_AF-A0A8C5AVX9-F1
#
_entry.id   AF-A0A8C5AVX9-F1
#
_cell.length_a   1.000
_cell.length_b   1.000
_cell.length_c   1.000
_cell.angle_alpha   90.00
_cell.angle_beta   90.00
_cell.angle_gamma   90.00
#
_symmetry.space_group_name_H-M   'P 1'
#
loop_
_entity.id
_entity.type
_entity.pdbx_description
1 polymer ?
#
loop_
_entity_poly.entity_id
_entity_poly.type
_entity_poly.pdbx_seq_one_letter_code
_entity_poly.pdbx_strand_id
1 'polypeptide(L)'
;MHHWISSLISIWCCALPAHSSSLCKCEGTLRYASYYGDHMVLQKAPERAVVWGFGPEGVQVNVTLLGPRPQNAPPVNVTEGKWKVTLDPVEAGGPYTVIASMDQLSVNLTDVLFGEVWLCSGQSNMCFETEKVFNAEAELQLTSQYPRVRVFMAGMRQSDQELDDLAAVQQIWSVPTIESVKGFSALCWMFGRLLYADLSTPVGLVQSCWGGTVVETWSSTRALQQCGLDHDIVPRHKSENRNSRLWNAMIHPFLKMTLKGAIWYQGESNTVVNKDVYNCSFPAMIDDWRSSFHEASGGQTALNFPFGFVQLAPGVCLALGLNYNNFASTIRWHQTADTGTAPNPRMKETFMAVAMDLPDNGSPYHPIHPRDKLTVANRLTLGARAVAYGEKDVPFLGPYPQKITFINNSLIITYDQAITVRNGGGFEICCPGVEANCSLESPWNPAPMVNWSSYSVQVSSAECPSSHETHFCKGRHTCCTCVLQDSSE
;
A
#
# COMPACT_ATOMS: atom_id res chain seq x y z
N MET A 1 48.17 -30.99 -58.89
CA MET A 1 49.28 -30.10 -59.31
C MET A 1 49.29 -30.05 -60.82
N HIS A 2 48.68 -29.03 -61.42
CA HIS A 2 48.94 -28.56 -62.80
C HIS A 2 48.22 -27.22 -63.01
N HIS A 3 49.01 -26.14 -62.97
CA HIS A 3 49.24 -25.24 -64.09
C HIS A 3 48.17 -24.20 -64.57
N TRP A 4 48.61 -22.94 -64.51
CA TRP A 4 48.32 -21.74 -65.34
C TRP A 4 47.30 -20.67 -64.89
N ILE A 5 47.74 -19.44 -65.20
CA ILE A 5 47.31 -18.08 -64.84
C ILE A 5 46.00 -17.67 -65.54
N SER A 6 45.16 -16.86 -64.90
CA SER A 6 44.35 -15.82 -65.56
C SER A 6 43.68 -14.85 -64.56
N SER A 7 43.46 -13.64 -65.08
CA SER A 7 43.05 -12.35 -64.53
C SER A 7 41.68 -12.29 -63.83
N LEU A 8 41.27 -11.04 -63.48
CA LEU A 8 39.92 -10.46 -63.26
C LEU A 8 39.83 -9.81 -61.85
N ILE A 9 39.25 -8.64 -61.56
CA ILE A 9 38.55 -7.57 -62.28
C ILE A 9 38.57 -6.37 -61.28
N SER A 10 38.83 -5.14 -61.75
CA SER A 10 38.46 -3.92 -61.02
C SER A 10 37.07 -3.48 -61.49
N ILE A 11 36.10 -3.38 -60.57
CA ILE A 11 34.79 -2.76 -60.83
C ILE A 11 34.60 -1.58 -59.88
N TRP A 12 34.22 -0.48 -60.53
CA TRP A 12 33.89 0.84 -60.01
C TRP A 12 32.90 0.87 -58.85
N CYS A 13 33.13 1.81 -57.93
CA CYS A 13 32.12 2.37 -57.04
C CYS A 13 31.04 3.10 -57.85
N CYS A 14 29.82 2.56 -57.87
CA CYS A 14 28.62 3.33 -58.14
C CYS A 14 28.01 3.79 -56.82
N ALA A 15 27.97 5.10 -56.61
CA ALA A 15 27.18 5.73 -55.57
C ALA A 15 25.69 5.50 -55.84
N LEU A 16 24.96 4.98 -54.85
CA LEU A 16 23.50 4.93 -54.83
C LEU A 16 22.98 5.82 -53.69
N PRO A 17 21.86 6.54 -53.90
CA PRO A 17 21.37 7.54 -52.97
C PRO A 17 20.82 6.91 -51.69
N ALA A 18 21.11 7.61 -50.59
CA ALA A 18 20.60 7.34 -49.25
C ALA A 18 19.07 7.17 -49.30
N HIS A 19 18.61 5.95 -49.05
CA HIS A 19 17.22 5.72 -48.70
C HIS A 19 17.03 6.32 -47.31
N SER A 20 16.33 7.45 -47.27
CA SER A 20 15.67 7.98 -46.09
C SER A 20 14.93 6.81 -45.42
N SER A 21 15.46 6.35 -44.29
CA SER A 21 14.76 5.50 -43.36
C SER A 21 13.56 6.29 -42.83
N SER A 22 12.43 6.16 -43.54
CA SER A 22 11.12 6.47 -42.99
C SER A 22 10.97 5.61 -41.75
N LEU A 23 11.22 6.21 -40.57
CA LEU A 23 10.77 5.70 -39.29
C LEU A 23 9.30 5.32 -39.47
N CYS A 24 9.01 4.04 -39.37
CA CYS A 24 7.66 3.53 -39.31
C CYS A 24 7.04 4.13 -38.03
N LYS A 25 6.36 5.28 -38.15
CA LYS A 25 5.50 5.81 -37.11
C LYS A 25 4.39 4.79 -36.94
N CYS A 26 4.47 3.99 -35.89
CA CYS A 26 3.34 3.19 -35.46
C CYS A 26 2.22 4.19 -35.12
N GLU A 27 1.23 4.37 -35.99
CA GLU A 27 0.10 5.27 -35.75
C GLU A 27 -0.69 4.70 -34.57
N GLY A 28 -0.48 5.28 -33.38
CA GLY A 28 -1.21 4.91 -32.17
C GLY A 28 -2.69 5.24 -32.30
N THR A 29 -3.58 4.35 -31.88
CA THR A 29 -5.03 4.62 -31.82
C THR A 29 -5.37 5.48 -30.61
N LEU A 30 -6.32 6.42 -30.75
CA LEU A 30 -6.84 7.17 -29.60
C LEU A 30 -7.48 6.20 -28.59
N ARG A 31 -6.94 6.16 -27.37
CA ARG A 31 -7.49 5.39 -26.25
C ARG A 31 -7.08 6.00 -24.92
N TYR A 32 -7.82 5.69 -23.86
CA TYR A 32 -7.37 5.95 -22.49
C TYR A 32 -6.25 4.97 -22.09
N ALA A 33 -5.51 5.30 -21.02
CA ALA A 33 -4.66 4.33 -20.34
C ALA A 33 -5.50 3.15 -19.81
N SER A 34 -4.89 1.98 -19.68
CA SER A 34 -5.58 0.70 -19.52
C SER A 34 -6.35 0.57 -18.20
N TYR A 35 -6.07 1.41 -17.21
CA TYR A 35 -6.79 1.42 -15.94
C TYR A 35 -8.04 2.31 -15.94
N TYR A 36 -8.28 3.14 -16.97
CA TYR A 36 -9.55 3.87 -17.09
C TYR A 36 -10.63 2.93 -17.64
N GLY A 37 -11.86 3.08 -17.15
CA GLY A 37 -13.00 2.31 -17.62
C GLY A 37 -14.32 2.89 -17.15
N ASP A 38 -15.42 2.35 -17.67
CA ASP A 38 -16.76 2.67 -17.17
C ASP A 38 -16.88 2.36 -15.67
N HIS A 39 -17.82 3.00 -14.98
CA HIS A 39 -18.09 2.82 -13.54
C HIS A 39 -16.97 3.29 -12.60
N MET A 40 -15.90 3.90 -13.11
CA MET A 40 -14.75 4.30 -12.29
C MET A 40 -15.04 5.49 -11.37
N VAL A 41 -14.10 5.75 -10.45
CA VAL A 41 -14.08 6.97 -9.64
C VAL A 41 -12.82 7.78 -9.98
N LEU A 42 -13.01 9.07 -10.25
CA LEU A 42 -11.94 10.05 -10.35
C LEU A 42 -11.86 10.88 -9.06
N GLN A 43 -10.68 11.39 -8.72
CA GLN A 43 -10.51 12.21 -7.52
C GLN A 43 -11.34 13.50 -7.64
N LYS A 44 -12.14 13.78 -6.61
CA LYS A 44 -12.94 15.01 -6.49
C LYS A 44 -12.10 16.22 -6.06
N ALA A 45 -12.74 17.38 -6.11
CA ALA A 45 -12.26 18.64 -5.55
C ALA A 45 -11.86 18.55 -4.05
N PRO A 46 -10.92 19.39 -3.59
CA PRO A 46 -10.26 20.48 -4.32
C PRO A 46 -9.17 20.05 -5.31
N GLU A 47 -8.69 18.81 -5.22
CA GLU A 47 -7.76 18.23 -6.19
C GLU A 47 -8.44 18.05 -7.57
N ARG A 48 -7.61 17.92 -8.61
CA ARG A 48 -8.10 17.77 -9.99
C ARG A 48 -7.79 16.39 -10.51
N ALA A 49 -8.77 15.78 -11.16
CA ALA A 49 -8.57 14.53 -11.86
C ALA A 49 -7.66 14.74 -13.09
N VAL A 50 -6.56 14.00 -13.11
CA VAL A 50 -5.71 13.86 -14.29
C VAL A 50 -6.25 12.71 -15.14
N VAL A 51 -6.41 12.95 -16.44
CA VAL A 51 -6.91 11.98 -17.42
C VAL A 51 -5.91 11.92 -18.57
N TRP A 52 -5.52 10.71 -18.98
CA TRP A 52 -4.47 10.55 -19.98
C TRP A 52 -4.66 9.25 -20.77
N GLY A 53 -3.95 9.15 -21.88
CA GLY A 53 -3.97 7.98 -22.73
C GLY A 53 -2.99 8.07 -23.89
N PHE A 54 -3.31 7.35 -24.95
CA PHE A 54 -2.48 7.21 -26.13
C PHE A 54 -3.21 7.72 -27.37
N GLY A 55 -2.47 8.13 -28.39
CA GLY A 55 -3.02 8.58 -29.67
C GLY A 55 -1.94 8.72 -30.74
N PRO A 56 -2.31 9.14 -31.96
CA PRO A 56 -1.35 9.36 -33.03
C PRO A 56 -0.53 10.63 -32.77
N GLU A 57 0.78 10.57 -33.03
CA GLU A 57 1.73 11.66 -32.75
C GLU A 57 1.34 12.98 -33.44
N GLY A 58 1.36 14.09 -32.68
CA GLY A 58 1.09 15.44 -33.19
C GLY A 58 -0.39 15.78 -33.38
N VAL A 59 -1.31 14.83 -33.18
CA VAL A 59 -2.76 15.08 -33.22
C VAL A 59 -3.20 15.81 -31.96
N GLN A 60 -4.20 16.69 -32.08
CA GLN A 60 -4.82 17.36 -30.95
C GLN A 60 -5.97 16.52 -30.38
N VAL A 61 -6.00 16.34 -29.07
CA VAL A 61 -7.05 15.66 -28.32
C VAL A 61 -7.83 16.68 -27.50
N ASN A 62 -9.15 16.64 -27.66
CA ASN A 62 -10.10 17.41 -26.86
C ASN A 62 -10.73 16.49 -25.83
N VAL A 63 -10.78 16.92 -24.56
CA VAL A 63 -11.43 16.18 -23.47
C VAL A 63 -12.61 16.98 -22.94
N THR A 64 -13.79 16.38 -23.03
CA THR A 64 -15.06 16.93 -22.56
C THR A 64 -15.58 16.11 -21.40
N LEU A 65 -16.00 16.77 -20.32
CA LEU A 65 -16.75 16.15 -19.23
C LEU A 65 -18.22 16.55 -19.37
N LEU A 66 -19.08 15.58 -19.62
CA LEU A 66 -20.53 15.75 -19.63
C LEU A 66 -21.12 15.40 -18.27
N GLY A 67 -22.03 16.25 -17.80
CA GLY A 67 -22.75 16.12 -16.54
C GLY A 67 -23.68 17.32 -16.35
N PRO A 68 -24.12 17.62 -15.11
CA PRO A 68 -25.01 18.76 -14.85
C PRO A 68 -24.43 20.11 -15.28
N ARG A 69 -23.11 20.24 -15.23
CA ARG A 69 -22.35 21.39 -15.73
C ARG A 69 -21.24 20.87 -16.66
N PRO A 70 -21.49 20.81 -17.98
CA PRO A 70 -20.49 20.37 -18.93
C PRO A 70 -19.26 21.29 -18.90
N GLN A 71 -18.07 20.70 -19.00
CA GLN A 71 -16.82 21.44 -19.10
C GLN A 71 -15.92 20.83 -20.17
N ASN A 72 -15.14 21.68 -20.82
CA ASN A 72 -14.12 21.30 -21.78
C ASN A 72 -12.77 21.64 -21.19
N ALA A 73 -11.88 20.65 -21.13
CA ALA A 73 -10.51 20.92 -20.76
C ALA A 73 -9.75 21.55 -21.94
N PRO A 74 -8.63 22.26 -21.69
CA PRO A 74 -7.78 22.79 -22.74
C PRO A 74 -7.33 21.67 -23.71
N PRO A 75 -7.39 21.90 -25.04
CA PRO A 75 -6.88 20.95 -26.02
C PRO A 75 -5.39 20.66 -25.79
N VAL A 76 -4.99 19.40 -25.97
CA VAL A 76 -3.59 18.98 -25.83
C VAL A 76 -3.11 18.23 -27.05
N ASN A 77 -1.84 18.40 -27.41
CA ASN A 77 -1.23 17.63 -28.48
C ASN A 77 -0.71 16.30 -27.93
N VAL A 78 -0.81 15.26 -28.73
CA VAL A 78 -0.14 13.98 -28.47
C VAL A 78 1.36 14.17 -28.67
N THR A 79 2.15 13.84 -27.65
CA THR A 79 3.62 13.84 -27.66
C THR A 79 4.13 12.50 -27.17
N GLU A 80 5.08 11.90 -27.91
CA GLU A 80 5.59 10.55 -27.62
C GLU A 80 4.48 9.49 -27.52
N GLY A 81 3.48 9.62 -28.40
CA GLY A 81 2.31 8.75 -28.47
C GLY A 81 1.33 8.90 -27.30
N LYS A 82 1.51 9.89 -26.42
CA LYS A 82 0.70 10.09 -25.21
C LYS A 82 0.04 11.46 -25.19
N TRP A 83 -1.15 11.54 -24.61
CA TRP A 83 -1.82 12.80 -24.28
C TRP A 83 -2.21 12.79 -22.80
N LYS A 84 -2.23 13.96 -22.16
CA LYS A 84 -2.58 14.14 -20.74
C LYS A 84 -3.30 15.46 -20.54
N VAL A 85 -4.37 15.42 -19.78
CA VAL A 85 -5.22 16.58 -19.44
C VAL A 85 -5.48 16.58 -17.94
N THR A 86 -5.58 17.76 -17.34
CA THR A 86 -6.10 17.95 -15.99
C THR A 86 -7.47 18.61 -16.09
N LEU A 87 -8.51 17.95 -15.59
CA LEU A 87 -9.88 18.48 -15.59
C LEU A 87 -10.01 19.62 -14.56
N ASP A 88 -10.99 20.52 -14.70
CA ASP A 88 -11.27 21.44 -13.60
C ASP A 88 -11.81 20.69 -12.37
N PRO A 89 -11.62 21.23 -11.15
CA PRO A 89 -12.10 20.57 -9.94
C PRO A 89 -13.59 20.23 -10.05
N VAL A 90 -13.96 19.00 -9.68
CA VAL A 90 -15.33 18.52 -9.71
C VAL A 90 -15.74 18.07 -8.32
N GLU A 91 -16.86 18.60 -7.84
CA GLU A 91 -17.42 18.20 -6.55
C GLU A 91 -17.78 16.71 -6.50
N ALA A 92 -17.83 16.15 -5.29
CA ALA A 92 -18.25 14.78 -5.05
C ALA A 92 -19.59 14.50 -5.73
N GLY A 93 -19.69 13.43 -6.53
CA GLY A 93 -20.92 13.23 -7.28
C GLY A 93 -20.81 12.28 -8.47
N GLY A 94 -21.71 12.49 -9.42
CA GLY A 94 -21.86 11.68 -10.63
C GLY A 94 -23.14 10.83 -10.62
N PRO A 95 -23.43 10.17 -11.75
CA PRO A 95 -22.48 9.89 -12.83
C PRO A 95 -22.21 11.03 -13.82
N TYR A 96 -21.00 11.01 -14.39
CA TYR A 96 -20.55 11.83 -15.50
C TYR A 96 -20.14 10.95 -16.69
N THR A 97 -19.94 11.57 -17.85
CA THR A 97 -19.29 10.94 -19.01
C THR A 97 -18.05 11.74 -19.38
N VAL A 98 -16.88 11.09 -19.47
CA VAL A 98 -15.64 11.69 -19.96
C VAL A 98 -15.45 11.26 -21.40
N ILE A 99 -15.28 12.22 -22.31
CA ILE A 99 -15.13 11.98 -23.74
C ILE A 99 -13.77 12.53 -24.16
N ALA A 100 -12.90 11.68 -24.71
CA ALA A 100 -11.70 12.11 -25.42
C ALA A 100 -11.96 11.96 -26.91
N SER A 101 -11.69 13.02 -27.68
CA SER A 101 -11.94 13.05 -29.12
C SER A 101 -10.78 13.64 -29.89
N MET A 102 -10.53 13.08 -31.08
CA MET A 102 -9.69 13.64 -32.13
C MET A 102 -10.51 13.65 -33.43
N ASP A 103 -10.58 14.79 -34.13
CA ASP A 103 -11.38 14.94 -35.36
C ASP A 103 -12.82 14.38 -35.22
N GLN A 104 -13.14 13.28 -35.93
CA GLN A 104 -14.44 12.60 -35.88
C GLN A 104 -14.46 11.34 -35.00
N LEU A 105 -13.34 10.98 -34.36
CA LEU A 105 -13.21 9.79 -33.54
C LEU A 105 -13.24 10.14 -32.06
N SER A 106 -14.04 9.43 -31.28
CA SER A 106 -14.17 9.63 -29.84
C SER A 106 -14.14 8.31 -29.08
N VAL A 107 -13.55 8.34 -27.88
CA VAL A 107 -13.59 7.27 -26.88
C VAL A 107 -14.18 7.84 -25.59
N ASN A 108 -15.04 7.05 -24.94
CA ASN A 108 -15.86 7.53 -23.83
C ASN A 108 -15.65 6.66 -22.59
N LEU A 109 -15.75 7.29 -21.42
CA LEU A 109 -15.93 6.65 -20.12
C LEU A 109 -17.28 7.07 -19.58
N THR A 110 -18.12 6.11 -19.21
CA THR A 110 -19.48 6.31 -18.73
C THR A 110 -19.64 5.86 -17.27
N ASP A 111 -20.67 6.36 -16.58
CA ASP A 111 -20.87 6.12 -15.15
C ASP A 111 -19.64 6.49 -14.28
N VAL A 112 -18.98 7.60 -14.62
CA VAL A 112 -17.82 8.08 -13.86
C VAL A 112 -18.28 8.88 -12.65
N LEU A 113 -17.87 8.47 -11.46
CA LEU A 113 -18.10 9.22 -10.22
C LEU A 113 -16.88 10.10 -9.91
N PHE A 114 -17.11 11.19 -9.17
CA PHE A 114 -16.05 11.96 -8.54
C PHE A 114 -16.12 11.75 -7.03
N GLY A 115 -15.00 11.35 -6.43
CA GLY A 115 -14.92 10.94 -5.03
C GLY A 115 -13.49 10.77 -4.54
N GLU A 116 -13.31 9.95 -3.51
CA GLU A 116 -12.00 9.68 -2.92
C GLU A 116 -11.39 8.43 -3.58
N VAL A 117 -10.18 8.54 -4.12
CA VAL A 117 -9.49 7.41 -4.77
C VAL A 117 -8.37 6.90 -3.87
N TRP A 118 -8.43 5.62 -3.52
CA TRP A 118 -7.50 4.96 -2.61
C TRP A 118 -6.80 3.78 -3.28
N LEU A 119 -5.47 3.76 -3.18
CA LEU A 119 -4.63 2.64 -3.61
C LEU A 119 -4.42 1.66 -2.45
N CYS A 120 -4.77 0.40 -2.66
CA CYS A 120 -4.62 -0.67 -1.70
C CYS A 120 -3.52 -1.63 -2.14
N SER A 121 -2.38 -1.63 -1.43
CA SER A 121 -1.20 -2.37 -1.85
C SER A 121 -0.49 -3.14 -0.73
N GLY A 122 0.43 -4.01 -1.11
CA GLY A 122 1.16 -4.89 -0.21
C GLY A 122 1.12 -6.34 -0.65
N GLN A 123 1.17 -7.25 0.32
CA GLN A 123 1.27 -8.69 0.05
C GLN A 123 -0.03 -9.46 0.30
N SER A 124 0.08 -10.75 0.63
CA SER A 124 -1.06 -11.67 0.76
C SER A 124 -2.11 -11.25 1.77
N ASN A 125 -1.75 -10.52 2.83
CA ASN A 125 -2.73 -9.97 3.76
C ASN A 125 -3.51 -8.77 3.20
N MET A 126 -2.91 -7.99 2.28
CA MET A 126 -3.66 -7.04 1.45
C MET A 126 -4.50 -7.77 0.40
N CYS A 127 -3.97 -8.81 -0.24
CA CYS A 127 -4.71 -9.61 -1.23
C CYS A 127 -5.77 -10.55 -0.63
N PHE A 128 -5.95 -10.55 0.69
CA PHE A 128 -6.79 -11.54 1.34
C PHE A 128 -8.24 -11.33 0.91
N GLU A 129 -8.79 -12.32 0.20
CA GLU A 129 -10.08 -12.23 -0.48
C GLU A 129 -11.24 -12.09 0.50
N THR A 130 -12.26 -11.30 0.13
CA THR A 130 -13.47 -11.08 0.93
C THR A 130 -14.17 -12.39 1.28
N GLU A 131 -14.16 -13.39 0.39
CA GLU A 131 -14.78 -14.69 0.67
C GLU A 131 -14.11 -15.50 1.79
N LYS A 132 -12.89 -15.13 2.18
CA LYS A 132 -12.05 -15.88 3.14
C LYS A 132 -12.13 -15.32 4.56
N VAL A 133 -12.75 -14.16 4.77
CA VAL A 133 -12.85 -13.51 6.09
C VAL A 133 -13.90 -14.16 6.99
N PHE A 134 -13.87 -13.83 8.28
CA PHE A 134 -14.98 -14.16 9.16
C PHE A 134 -16.27 -13.48 8.68
N ASN A 135 -17.39 -14.19 8.73
CA ASN A 135 -18.70 -13.69 8.30
C ASN A 135 -18.73 -13.18 6.84
N ALA A 136 -17.94 -13.78 5.95
CA ALA A 136 -17.84 -13.39 4.55
C ALA A 136 -19.20 -13.29 3.83
N GLU A 137 -20.13 -14.22 4.10
CA GLU A 137 -21.47 -14.17 3.50
C GLU A 137 -22.22 -12.89 3.87
N ALA A 138 -22.24 -12.52 5.15
CA ALA A 138 -22.90 -11.30 5.61
C ALA A 138 -22.26 -10.06 4.99
N GLU A 139 -20.92 -10.00 4.92
CA GLU A 139 -20.21 -8.89 4.28
C GLU A 139 -20.52 -8.78 2.78
N LEU A 140 -20.56 -9.90 2.05
CA LEU A 140 -20.86 -9.90 0.61
C LEU A 140 -22.30 -9.47 0.31
N GLN A 141 -23.25 -9.77 1.19
CA GLN A 141 -24.64 -9.30 1.06
C GLN A 141 -24.76 -7.77 1.18
N LEU A 142 -23.79 -7.10 1.81
CA LEU A 142 -23.79 -5.63 1.90
C LEU A 142 -23.51 -4.95 0.56
N THR A 143 -22.88 -5.61 -0.41
CA THR A 143 -22.41 -4.99 -1.67
C THR A 143 -23.46 -4.13 -2.37
N SER A 144 -24.70 -4.62 -2.46
CA SER A 144 -25.83 -3.89 -3.08
C SER A 144 -26.20 -2.57 -2.38
N GLN A 145 -25.84 -2.40 -1.11
CA GLN A 145 -26.09 -1.19 -0.32
C GLN A 145 -25.06 -0.09 -0.59
N TYR A 146 -23.94 -0.40 -1.24
CA TYR A 146 -22.82 0.51 -1.45
C TYR A 146 -22.49 0.73 -2.94
N PRO A 147 -23.47 1.05 -3.81
CA PRO A 147 -23.22 1.16 -5.25
C PRO A 147 -22.18 2.23 -5.62
N ARG A 148 -21.90 3.19 -4.73
CA ARG A 148 -20.94 4.29 -4.94
C ARG A 148 -19.52 3.97 -4.44
N VAL A 149 -19.26 2.73 -3.99
CA VAL A 149 -17.92 2.21 -3.67
C VAL A 149 -17.48 1.29 -4.81
N ARG A 150 -16.60 1.77 -5.68
CA ARG A 150 -16.21 1.07 -6.92
C ARG A 150 -14.89 0.36 -6.74
N VAL A 151 -14.77 -0.84 -7.31
CA VAL A 151 -13.59 -1.70 -7.17
C VAL A 151 -12.88 -1.92 -8.49
N PHE A 152 -11.56 -1.98 -8.46
CA PHE A 152 -10.68 -2.26 -9.60
C PHE A 152 -9.48 -3.09 -9.16
N MET A 153 -9.05 -4.07 -9.96
CA MET A 153 -7.87 -4.90 -9.65
C MET A 153 -6.84 -4.85 -10.78
N ALA A 154 -5.63 -4.41 -10.45
CA ALA A 154 -4.47 -4.55 -11.32
C ALA A 154 -4.16 -6.02 -11.57
N GLY A 155 -3.78 -6.38 -12.79
CA GLY A 155 -3.29 -7.72 -13.09
C GLY A 155 -1.89 -7.95 -12.52
N MET A 156 -1.65 -9.13 -11.97
CA MET A 156 -0.33 -9.51 -11.44
C MET A 156 0.70 -9.61 -12.57
N ARG A 157 1.55 -8.58 -12.69
CA ARG A 157 2.64 -8.48 -13.67
C ARG A 157 3.90 -7.94 -13.00
N GLN A 158 5.05 -8.29 -13.57
CA GLN A 158 6.35 -7.82 -13.13
C GLN A 158 7.10 -7.28 -14.35
N SER A 159 8.00 -6.31 -14.14
CA SER A 159 8.81 -5.75 -15.23
C SER A 159 10.18 -5.33 -14.74
N ASP A 160 11.21 -5.54 -15.55
CA ASP A 160 12.56 -5.01 -15.30
C ASP A 160 12.66 -3.49 -15.54
N GLN A 161 11.65 -2.89 -16.17
CA GLN A 161 11.60 -1.47 -16.51
C GLN A 161 10.24 -0.88 -16.12
N GLU A 162 10.25 0.38 -15.70
CA GLU A 162 9.04 1.14 -15.41
C GLU A 162 8.09 1.14 -16.62
N LEU A 163 6.87 0.65 -16.43
CA LEU A 163 5.85 0.62 -17.47
C LEU A 163 5.00 1.88 -17.40
N ASP A 164 4.75 2.51 -18.54
CA ASP A 164 3.84 3.66 -18.62
C ASP A 164 2.38 3.31 -18.31
N ASP A 165 1.95 2.10 -18.68
CA ASP A 165 0.58 1.62 -18.60
C ASP A 165 0.55 0.17 -18.08
N LEU A 166 -0.59 -0.27 -17.56
CA LEU A 166 -0.73 -1.61 -17.02
C LEU A 166 -0.57 -2.67 -18.11
N ALA A 167 0.29 -3.66 -17.86
CA ALA A 167 0.43 -4.81 -18.75
C ALA A 167 -0.76 -5.80 -18.65
N ALA A 168 -1.55 -5.71 -17.58
CA ALA A 168 -2.77 -6.49 -17.42
C ALA A 168 -3.73 -5.84 -16.41
N VAL A 169 -5.02 -6.02 -16.64
CA VAL A 169 -6.10 -5.69 -15.70
C VAL A 169 -6.77 -7.01 -15.32
N GLN A 170 -6.89 -7.29 -14.03
CA GLN A 170 -7.57 -8.50 -13.55
C GLN A 170 -9.07 -8.28 -13.42
N GLN A 171 -9.47 -7.11 -12.93
CA GLN A 171 -10.87 -6.70 -12.84
C GLN A 171 -10.97 -5.23 -13.21
N ILE A 172 -11.79 -4.94 -14.22
CA ILE A 172 -12.14 -3.58 -14.62
C ILE A 172 -12.96 -2.89 -13.53
N TRP A 173 -13.04 -1.57 -13.58
CA TRP A 173 -13.89 -0.79 -12.67
C TRP A 173 -15.33 -1.32 -12.70
N SER A 174 -15.86 -1.59 -11.51
CA SER A 174 -17.16 -2.25 -11.37
C SER A 174 -17.97 -1.68 -10.23
N VAL A 175 -19.29 -1.64 -10.43
CA VAL A 175 -20.27 -1.56 -9.35
C VAL A 175 -20.09 -2.79 -8.44
N PRO A 176 -20.14 -2.65 -7.10
CA PRO A 176 -19.97 -3.79 -6.22
C PRO A 176 -21.17 -4.74 -6.34
N THR A 177 -20.86 -6.00 -6.63
CA THR A 177 -21.76 -7.15 -6.54
C THR A 177 -21.06 -8.21 -5.70
N ILE A 178 -21.76 -9.29 -5.37
CA ILE A 178 -21.14 -10.43 -4.71
C ILE A 178 -19.95 -10.92 -5.55
N GLU A 179 -20.12 -11.08 -6.86
CA GLU A 179 -19.10 -11.59 -7.77
C GLU A 179 -17.89 -10.68 -7.86
N SER A 180 -18.09 -9.36 -7.97
CA SER A 180 -16.97 -8.41 -8.12
C SER A 180 -16.21 -8.15 -6.82
N VAL A 181 -16.79 -8.46 -5.65
CA VAL A 181 -16.15 -8.27 -4.34
C VAL A 181 -15.63 -9.57 -3.72
N LYS A 182 -16.19 -10.73 -4.09
CA LYS A 182 -15.82 -12.04 -3.55
C LYS A 182 -14.31 -12.30 -3.58
N GLY A 183 -13.68 -12.08 -4.74
CA GLY A 183 -12.23 -12.22 -4.95
C GLY A 183 -11.42 -10.94 -4.76
N PHE A 184 -12.07 -9.83 -4.38
CA PHE A 184 -11.40 -8.56 -4.09
C PHE A 184 -10.80 -8.57 -2.68
N SER A 185 -9.82 -7.70 -2.44
CA SER A 185 -9.21 -7.48 -1.13
C SER A 185 -10.27 -7.11 -0.10
N ALA A 186 -10.43 -7.97 0.91
CA ALA A 186 -11.37 -7.75 2.00
C ALA A 186 -11.05 -6.47 2.77
N LEU A 187 -9.76 -6.25 3.05
CA LEU A 187 -9.30 -5.06 3.76
C LEU A 187 -9.61 -3.79 2.96
N CYS A 188 -9.32 -3.79 1.66
CA CYS A 188 -9.59 -2.64 0.79
C CYS A 188 -11.09 -2.35 0.67
N TRP A 189 -11.91 -3.39 0.45
CA TRP A 189 -13.36 -3.29 0.38
C TRP A 189 -13.96 -2.73 1.67
N MET A 190 -13.65 -3.35 2.81
CA MET A 190 -14.18 -2.93 4.11
C MET A 190 -13.73 -1.52 4.47
N PHE A 191 -12.48 -1.15 4.17
CA PHE A 191 -11.98 0.21 4.37
C PHE A 191 -12.80 1.24 3.58
N GLY A 192 -12.98 1.03 2.27
CA GLY A 192 -13.75 1.95 1.44
C GLY A 192 -15.24 1.98 1.78
N ARG A 193 -15.82 0.84 2.17
CA ARG A 193 -17.21 0.74 2.63
C ARG A 193 -17.44 1.55 3.91
N LEU A 194 -16.59 1.37 4.92
CA LEU A 194 -16.67 2.12 6.18
C LEU A 194 -16.41 3.62 5.94
N LEU A 195 -15.44 3.94 5.11
CA LEU A 195 -15.15 5.33 4.75
C LEU A 195 -16.32 6.00 4.02
N TYR A 196 -17.00 5.28 3.12
CA TYR A 196 -18.21 5.78 2.48
C TYR A 196 -19.35 5.98 3.48
N ALA A 197 -19.52 5.06 4.45
CA ALA A 197 -20.54 5.21 5.50
C ALA A 197 -20.33 6.48 6.32
N ASP A 198 -19.08 6.82 6.62
CA ASP A 198 -18.74 8.03 7.40
C ASP A 198 -18.80 9.31 6.56
N LEU A 199 -18.34 9.29 5.30
CA LEU A 199 -18.18 10.49 4.47
C LEU A 199 -19.32 10.75 3.48
N SER A 200 -20.15 9.75 3.18
CA SER A 200 -21.17 9.77 2.12
C SER A 200 -20.65 10.22 0.74
N THR A 201 -19.34 10.08 0.51
CA THR A 201 -18.62 10.51 -0.70
C THR A 201 -18.24 9.27 -1.51
N PRO A 202 -18.40 9.21 -2.84
CA PRO A 202 -17.98 8.06 -3.64
C PRO A 202 -16.55 7.64 -3.35
N VAL A 203 -16.28 6.34 -3.35
CA VAL A 203 -14.93 5.82 -3.09
C VAL A 203 -14.50 4.91 -4.23
N GLY A 204 -13.34 5.19 -4.80
CA GLY A 204 -12.67 4.32 -5.76
C GLY A 204 -11.56 3.52 -5.10
N LEU A 205 -11.62 2.20 -5.21
CA LEU A 205 -10.67 1.28 -4.59
C LEU A 205 -9.84 0.57 -5.65
N VAL A 206 -8.53 0.84 -5.66
CA VAL A 206 -7.58 0.25 -6.60
C VAL A 206 -6.75 -0.79 -5.87
N GLN A 207 -6.97 -2.07 -6.14
CA GLN A 207 -6.14 -3.14 -5.59
C GLN A 207 -4.92 -3.37 -6.48
N SER A 208 -3.74 -3.31 -5.87
CA SER A 208 -2.46 -3.65 -6.48
C SER A 208 -1.58 -4.38 -5.45
N CYS A 209 -1.67 -5.72 -5.41
CA CYS A 209 -1.02 -6.51 -4.36
C CYS A 209 -0.49 -7.84 -4.90
N TRP A 210 0.47 -8.45 -4.21
CA TRP A 210 1.05 -9.74 -4.60
C TRP A 210 1.56 -10.53 -3.39
N GLY A 211 1.09 -11.77 -3.21
CA GLY A 211 1.45 -12.61 -2.06
C GLY A 211 2.95 -12.95 -1.93
N GLY A 212 3.48 -12.92 -0.70
CA GLY A 212 4.84 -13.37 -0.40
C GLY A 212 5.98 -12.42 -0.83
N THR A 213 5.65 -11.18 -1.16
CA THR A 213 6.63 -10.17 -1.62
C THR A 213 7.28 -9.39 -0.49
N VAL A 214 8.54 -9.03 -0.65
CA VAL A 214 9.28 -8.09 0.22
C VAL A 214 9.05 -6.63 -0.19
N VAL A 215 9.33 -5.65 0.67
CA VAL A 215 9.11 -4.20 0.34
C VAL A 215 9.95 -3.72 -0.84
N GLU A 216 11.07 -4.38 -1.11
CA GLU A 216 12.03 -4.01 -2.14
C GLU A 216 11.49 -4.15 -3.55
N THR A 217 10.60 -5.12 -3.81
CA THR A 217 9.99 -5.25 -5.14
C THR A 217 8.98 -4.12 -5.43
N TRP A 218 8.45 -3.48 -4.39
CA TRP A 218 7.48 -2.37 -4.44
C TRP A 218 8.12 -0.99 -4.37
N SER A 219 9.44 -0.94 -4.20
CA SER A 219 10.23 0.28 -4.11
C SER A 219 10.91 0.56 -5.44
N SER A 220 11.01 1.83 -5.86
CA SER A 220 11.85 2.17 -7.01
C SER A 220 13.32 1.95 -6.70
N THR A 221 14.14 1.85 -7.75
CA THR A 221 15.61 1.74 -7.59
C THR A 221 16.19 2.95 -6.83
N ARG A 222 15.63 4.15 -7.02
CA ARG A 222 16.04 5.35 -6.26
C ARG A 222 15.77 5.23 -4.76
N ALA A 223 14.61 4.67 -4.38
CA ALA A 223 14.26 4.49 -2.97
C ALA A 223 15.22 3.50 -2.30
N LEU A 224 15.53 2.40 -3.00
CA LEU A 224 16.41 1.35 -2.49
C LEU A 224 17.87 1.79 -2.34
N GLN A 225 18.36 2.61 -3.26
CA GLN A 225 19.71 3.19 -3.21
C GLN A 225 19.96 4.00 -1.92
N GLN A 226 18.93 4.67 -1.40
CA GLN A 226 19.04 5.44 -0.15
C GLN A 226 19.32 4.55 1.07
N CYS A 227 19.03 3.25 0.97
CA CYS A 227 19.17 2.27 2.03
C CYS A 227 20.27 1.23 1.75
N GLY A 228 21.08 1.43 0.70
CA GLY A 228 22.15 0.49 0.32
C GLY A 228 21.63 -0.85 -0.21
N LEU A 229 20.42 -0.88 -0.80
CA LEU A 229 19.78 -2.08 -1.34
C LEU A 229 19.90 -2.15 -2.88
N ASP A 230 21.10 -1.90 -3.39
CA ASP A 230 21.38 -1.77 -4.84
C ASP A 230 21.34 -3.11 -5.61
N HIS A 231 21.35 -4.23 -4.89
CA HIS A 231 21.44 -5.57 -5.45
C HIS A 231 20.41 -6.51 -4.82
N ASP A 232 19.88 -7.42 -5.63
CA ASP A 232 18.98 -8.48 -5.18
C ASP A 232 19.73 -9.42 -4.23
N ILE A 233 19.24 -9.56 -2.99
CA ILE A 233 19.77 -10.54 -2.01
C ILE A 233 18.97 -11.86 -2.07
N VAL A 234 17.79 -11.84 -2.69
CA VAL A 234 16.89 -13.00 -2.75
C VAL A 234 17.43 -14.06 -3.71
N PRO A 235 17.49 -15.35 -3.32
CA PRO A 235 17.90 -16.43 -4.22
C PRO A 235 17.08 -16.39 -5.52
N ARG A 236 17.74 -16.63 -6.67
CA ARG A 236 17.22 -16.53 -8.05
C ARG A 236 15.87 -17.24 -8.33
N HIS A 237 15.33 -18.01 -7.40
CA HIS A 237 14.17 -18.88 -7.57
C HIS A 237 12.80 -18.24 -7.24
N LYS A 238 12.74 -17.01 -6.71
CA LYS A 238 11.47 -16.24 -6.55
C LYS A 238 11.51 -14.95 -7.36
N SER A 239 11.13 -15.04 -8.64
CA SER A 239 11.25 -13.93 -9.62
C SER A 239 10.55 -12.63 -9.19
N GLU A 240 9.45 -12.75 -8.44
CA GLU A 240 8.59 -11.68 -7.95
C GLU A 240 9.25 -10.84 -6.84
N ASN A 241 10.29 -11.37 -6.20
CA ASN A 241 11.02 -10.72 -5.12
C ASN A 241 12.31 -10.03 -5.58
N ARG A 242 12.49 -9.86 -6.90
CA ARG A 242 13.54 -8.99 -7.43
C ARG A 242 13.19 -7.53 -7.20
N ASN A 243 14.19 -6.72 -6.90
CA ASN A 243 14.04 -5.32 -6.59
C ASN A 243 13.30 -4.58 -7.71
N SER A 244 12.43 -3.65 -7.33
CA SER A 244 11.69 -2.74 -8.20
C SER A 244 10.71 -3.36 -9.21
N ARG A 245 10.62 -4.69 -9.34
CA ARG A 245 9.86 -5.28 -10.43
C ARG A 245 8.34 -5.09 -10.33
N LEU A 246 7.79 -5.04 -9.12
CA LEU A 246 6.37 -4.76 -8.91
C LEU A 246 6.09 -3.26 -8.85
N TRP A 247 7.02 -2.43 -8.36
CA TRP A 247 6.97 -0.98 -8.55
C TRP A 247 6.77 -0.66 -10.03
N ASN A 248 7.66 -1.19 -10.88
CA ASN A 248 7.69 -0.95 -12.32
C ASN A 248 6.38 -1.31 -13.05
N ALA A 249 5.73 -2.41 -12.65
CA ALA A 249 4.60 -2.97 -13.40
C ALA A 249 3.23 -2.78 -12.73
N MET A 250 3.20 -2.52 -11.42
CA MET A 250 1.98 -2.52 -10.62
C MET A 250 1.77 -1.25 -9.80
N ILE A 251 2.74 -0.33 -9.74
CA ILE A 251 2.60 1.00 -9.09
C ILE A 251 2.87 2.13 -10.08
N HIS A 252 4.01 2.10 -10.78
CA HIS A 252 4.41 3.12 -11.74
C HIS A 252 3.33 3.44 -12.81
N PRO A 253 2.58 2.46 -13.36
CA PRO A 253 1.48 2.75 -14.29
C PRO A 253 0.38 3.64 -13.72
N PHE A 254 0.21 3.69 -12.40
CA PHE A 254 -0.83 4.48 -11.75
C PHE A 254 -0.40 5.91 -11.39
N LEU A 255 0.87 6.30 -11.56
CA LEU A 255 1.37 7.58 -11.01
C LEU A 255 0.62 8.83 -11.49
N LYS A 256 -0.02 8.76 -12.67
CA LYS A 256 -0.86 9.84 -13.23
C LYS A 256 -2.31 9.81 -12.73
N MET A 257 -2.71 8.82 -11.94
CA MET A 257 -3.99 8.83 -11.23
C MET A 257 -3.89 9.77 -10.03
N THR A 258 -4.79 10.74 -9.96
CA THR A 258 -4.91 11.58 -8.76
C THR A 258 -5.44 10.73 -7.62
N LEU A 259 -4.72 10.66 -6.50
CA LEU A 259 -5.09 9.87 -5.32
C LEU A 259 -5.43 10.76 -4.14
N LYS A 260 -6.35 10.30 -3.29
CA LYS A 260 -6.50 10.81 -1.93
C LYS A 260 -5.46 10.19 -1.00
N GLY A 261 -5.21 8.89 -1.12
CA GLY A 261 -4.31 8.19 -0.21
C GLY A 261 -3.99 6.76 -0.63
N ALA A 262 -3.18 6.10 0.18
CA ALA A 262 -2.89 4.67 0.04
C ALA A 262 -3.02 3.94 1.38
N ILE A 263 -3.38 2.65 1.32
CA ILE A 263 -3.28 1.72 2.44
C ILE A 263 -2.37 0.54 2.09
N TRP A 264 -1.58 0.11 3.07
CA TRP A 264 -0.49 -0.84 2.88
C TRP A 264 -0.52 -1.97 3.92
N TYR A 265 -0.46 -3.22 3.47
CA TYR A 265 -0.30 -4.37 4.36
C TYR A 265 0.76 -5.32 3.85
N GLN A 266 1.97 -5.14 4.38
CA GLN A 266 3.14 -5.95 4.07
C GLN A 266 4.17 -5.87 5.20
N GLY A 267 5.02 -6.89 5.25
CA GLY A 267 6.22 -6.93 6.08
C GLY A 267 6.59 -8.36 6.45
N GLU A 268 5.68 -9.30 6.31
CA GLU A 268 5.85 -10.69 6.75
C GLU A 268 7.01 -11.38 6.04
N SER A 269 7.22 -11.10 4.74
CA SER A 269 8.37 -11.64 4.01
C SER A 269 9.70 -10.99 4.43
N ASN A 270 9.68 -9.74 4.89
CA ASN A 270 10.88 -9.05 5.38
C ASN A 270 11.31 -9.54 6.78
N THR A 271 10.50 -10.34 7.46
CA THR A 271 10.91 -10.96 8.73
C THR A 271 12.16 -11.84 8.60
N VAL A 272 12.44 -12.32 7.38
CA VAL A 272 13.59 -13.18 7.07
C VAL A 272 14.45 -12.68 5.92
N VAL A 273 14.12 -11.52 5.33
CA VAL A 273 14.87 -10.88 4.24
C VAL A 273 15.06 -9.41 4.56
N ASN A 274 16.31 -8.95 4.62
CA ASN A 274 16.67 -7.54 4.87
C ASN A 274 15.94 -6.91 6.07
N LYS A 275 15.67 -7.73 7.09
CA LYS A 275 14.89 -7.37 8.27
C LYS A 275 15.38 -6.08 8.90
N ASP A 276 16.69 -5.97 9.11
CA ASP A 276 17.31 -4.87 9.86
C ASP A 276 17.38 -3.55 9.06
N VAL A 277 17.11 -3.59 7.74
CA VAL A 277 17.10 -2.42 6.86
C VAL A 277 15.67 -1.92 6.60
N TYR A 278 14.65 -2.63 7.10
CA TYR A 278 13.25 -2.29 6.89
C TYR A 278 12.87 -0.90 7.43
N ASN A 279 13.55 -0.44 8.50
CA ASN A 279 13.39 0.91 9.06
C ASN A 279 13.83 2.02 8.12
N CYS A 280 14.65 1.70 7.12
CA CYS A 280 15.02 2.59 6.03
C CYS A 280 14.14 2.38 4.81
N SER A 281 14.03 1.13 4.33
CA SER A 281 13.43 0.84 3.03
C SER A 281 11.93 1.12 2.98
N PHE A 282 11.18 0.83 4.05
CA PHE A 282 9.75 1.13 4.08
C PHE A 282 9.45 2.64 4.10
N PRO A 283 10.07 3.46 4.97
CA PRO A 283 9.90 4.92 4.89
C PRO A 283 10.41 5.52 3.57
N ALA A 284 11.51 5.01 2.99
CA ALA A 284 12.01 5.47 1.70
C ALA A 284 11.04 5.17 0.55
N MET A 285 10.39 4.00 0.57
CA MET A 285 9.33 3.65 -0.38
C MET A 285 8.17 4.65 -0.30
N ILE A 286 7.72 5.00 0.91
CA ILE A 286 6.62 5.96 1.11
C ILE A 286 6.98 7.33 0.49
N ASP A 287 8.18 7.83 0.76
CA ASP A 287 8.63 9.14 0.26
C ASP A 287 8.73 9.16 -1.27
N ASP A 288 9.25 8.10 -1.87
CA ASP A 288 9.40 8.00 -3.31
C ASP A 288 8.04 7.81 -4.02
N TRP A 289 7.11 7.04 -3.44
CA TRP A 289 5.73 6.96 -3.94
C TRP A 289 5.08 8.34 -3.92
N ARG A 290 5.14 9.02 -2.77
CA ARG A 290 4.63 10.39 -2.59
C ARG A 290 5.15 11.36 -3.64
N SER A 291 6.47 11.38 -3.82
CA SER A 291 7.12 12.25 -4.79
C SER A 291 6.72 11.90 -6.22
N SER A 292 6.71 10.61 -6.56
CA SER A 292 6.43 10.13 -7.93
C SER A 292 4.97 10.35 -8.33
N PHE A 293 4.01 10.09 -7.43
CA PHE A 293 2.59 10.39 -7.68
C PHE A 293 2.35 11.89 -7.79
N HIS A 294 2.97 12.69 -6.92
CA HIS A 294 2.87 14.16 -6.99
C HIS A 294 3.39 14.69 -8.32
N GLU A 295 4.59 14.27 -8.74
CA GLU A 295 5.21 14.72 -9.98
C GLU A 295 4.41 14.31 -11.23
N ALA A 296 4.09 13.02 -11.35
CA ALA A 296 3.43 12.49 -12.56
C ALA A 296 2.00 13.04 -12.74
N SER A 297 1.28 13.26 -11.64
CA SER A 297 -0.03 13.92 -11.64
C SER A 297 0.04 15.43 -11.85
N GLY A 298 1.22 16.05 -12.00
CA GLY A 298 1.33 17.50 -12.14
C GLY A 298 0.89 18.25 -10.87
N GLY A 299 1.22 17.68 -9.73
CA GLY A 299 0.93 18.21 -8.40
C GLY A 299 -0.48 17.96 -7.86
N GLN A 300 -1.30 17.18 -8.57
CA GLN A 300 -2.70 16.96 -8.17
C GLN A 300 -2.85 15.92 -7.06
N THR A 301 -2.02 14.88 -7.04
CA THR A 301 -1.87 14.07 -5.83
C THR A 301 -1.05 14.87 -4.82
N ALA A 302 -1.55 15.05 -3.60
CA ALA A 302 -0.86 15.79 -2.57
C ALA A 302 0.53 15.19 -2.28
N LEU A 303 1.56 16.04 -2.15
CA LEU A 303 2.94 15.57 -1.91
C LEU A 303 3.03 14.70 -0.65
N ASN A 304 2.31 15.07 0.41
CA ASN A 304 2.22 14.27 1.63
C ASN A 304 0.88 13.55 1.71
N PHE A 305 0.43 12.91 0.63
CA PHE A 305 -0.86 12.20 0.68
C PHE A 305 -0.87 11.19 1.85
N PRO A 306 -2.02 11.04 2.54
CA PRO A 306 -2.21 10.11 3.64
C PRO A 306 -1.82 8.66 3.31
N PHE A 307 -0.99 8.06 4.16
CA PHE A 307 -0.51 6.70 3.97
C PHE A 307 -0.81 5.83 5.20
N GLY A 308 -1.81 4.96 5.08
CA GLY A 308 -2.18 4.01 6.10
C GLY A 308 -1.37 2.72 5.99
N PHE A 309 -0.95 2.14 7.10
CA PHE A 309 -0.34 0.81 7.08
C PHE A 309 -0.79 -0.08 8.24
N VAL A 310 -0.66 -1.39 8.06
CA VAL A 310 -1.02 -2.37 9.09
C VAL A 310 0.22 -2.88 9.81
N GLN A 311 0.29 -2.67 11.12
CA GLN A 311 1.32 -3.30 11.94
C GLN A 311 1.03 -4.80 12.02
N LEU A 312 2.04 -5.63 11.71
CA LEU A 312 1.85 -7.07 11.51
C LEU A 312 1.17 -7.76 12.70
N ALA A 313 0.22 -8.66 12.42
CA ALA A 313 -0.36 -9.53 13.44
C ALA A 313 0.67 -10.55 13.97
N PRO A 314 0.46 -11.15 15.15
CA PRO A 314 1.26 -12.28 15.59
C PRO A 314 0.92 -13.50 14.72
N GLY A 315 1.88 -14.37 14.51
CA GLY A 315 1.66 -15.56 13.72
C GLY A 315 2.90 -16.44 13.67
N VAL A 316 2.67 -17.68 13.24
CA VAL A 316 3.73 -18.65 13.00
C VAL A 316 3.99 -18.70 11.51
N CYS A 317 5.25 -18.60 11.09
CA CYS A 317 5.66 -19.00 9.75
C CYS A 317 6.08 -20.47 9.79
N LEU A 318 5.09 -21.37 9.62
CA LEU A 318 5.33 -22.82 9.71
C LEU A 318 6.34 -23.30 8.65
N ALA A 319 6.40 -22.61 7.50
CA ALA A 319 7.35 -22.90 6.42
C ALA A 319 8.82 -22.70 6.80
N LEU A 320 9.14 -21.95 7.87
CA LEU A 320 10.51 -21.63 8.28
C LEU A 320 10.90 -22.24 9.65
N GLY A 321 10.01 -23.00 10.29
CA GLY A 321 10.27 -23.57 11.62
C GLY A 321 10.55 -22.52 12.71
N LEU A 322 10.20 -21.25 12.47
CA LEU A 322 10.43 -20.15 13.41
C LEU A 322 9.33 -20.17 14.48
N ASN A 323 9.75 -20.26 15.75
CA ASN A 323 8.89 -20.37 16.91
C ASN A 323 8.13 -19.06 17.21
N TYR A 324 7.01 -19.21 17.92
CA TYR A 324 5.92 -18.25 18.14
C TYR A 324 6.30 -16.82 18.58
N ASN A 325 7.45 -16.60 19.22
CA ASN A 325 7.65 -15.42 20.05
C ASN A 325 8.25 -14.20 19.32
N ASN A 326 9.07 -14.38 18.27
CA ASN A 326 9.83 -13.28 17.67
C ASN A 326 9.63 -13.06 16.16
N PHE A 327 8.65 -13.73 15.54
CA PHE A 327 8.52 -13.72 14.07
C PHE A 327 8.45 -12.31 13.46
N ALA A 328 7.82 -11.34 14.12
CA ALA A 328 7.59 -10.02 13.55
C ALA A 328 7.94 -8.83 14.47
N SER A 329 8.48 -9.06 15.69
CA SER A 329 8.72 -7.99 16.67
C SER A 329 9.64 -6.90 16.12
N THR A 330 10.75 -7.29 15.50
CA THR A 330 11.67 -6.38 14.80
C THR A 330 11.00 -5.61 13.67
N ILE A 331 10.24 -6.29 12.80
CA ILE A 331 9.54 -5.63 11.68
C ILE A 331 8.48 -4.64 12.17
N ARG A 332 7.72 -4.97 13.22
CA ARG A 332 6.72 -4.04 13.80
C ARG A 332 7.36 -2.74 14.29
N TRP A 333 8.55 -2.83 14.86
CA TRP A 333 9.32 -1.67 15.29
C TRP A 333 9.76 -0.84 14.07
N HIS A 334 10.36 -1.50 13.08
CA HIS A 334 10.81 -0.88 11.84
C HIS A 334 9.68 -0.28 10.99
N GLN A 335 8.47 -0.85 11.04
CA GLN A 335 7.26 -0.30 10.41
C GLN A 335 6.93 1.12 10.91
N THR A 336 7.44 1.52 12.08
CA THR A 336 7.25 2.86 12.65
C THR A 336 8.49 3.75 12.51
N ALA A 337 9.43 3.38 11.65
CA ALA A 337 10.75 4.02 11.55
C ALA A 337 11.47 4.11 12.91
N ASP A 338 11.34 3.06 13.72
CA ASP A 338 11.96 2.93 15.03
C ASP A 338 11.54 4.02 16.04
N THR A 339 10.30 4.49 15.94
CA THR A 339 9.73 5.47 16.88
C THR A 339 8.62 4.88 17.75
N GLY A 340 8.04 3.74 17.32
CA GLY A 340 6.88 3.08 17.92
C GLY A 340 5.57 3.87 17.85
N THR A 341 5.53 4.92 17.02
CA THR A 341 4.34 5.76 16.82
C THR A 341 4.13 6.05 15.34
N ALA A 342 2.88 6.29 14.95
CA ALA A 342 2.52 6.77 13.62
C ALA A 342 1.28 7.68 13.77
N PRO A 343 1.29 8.92 13.24
CA PRO A 343 2.38 9.54 12.50
C PRO A 343 3.60 9.83 13.39
N ASN A 344 4.76 10.03 12.78
CA ASN A 344 6.00 10.41 13.47
C ASN A 344 6.85 11.35 12.59
N PRO A 345 7.93 11.97 13.11
CA PRO A 345 8.71 12.94 12.34
C PRO A 345 9.31 12.41 11.03
N ARG A 346 9.62 11.10 10.95
CA ARG A 346 10.14 10.44 9.74
C ARG A 346 9.03 10.12 8.74
N MET A 347 7.85 9.77 9.22
CA MET A 347 6.70 9.34 8.41
C MET A 347 5.47 10.20 8.73
N LYS A 348 5.47 11.43 8.23
CA LYS A 348 4.35 12.37 8.38
C LYS A 348 3.12 11.88 7.59
N GLU A 349 1.93 12.34 7.99
CA GLU A 349 0.66 11.98 7.34
C GLU A 349 0.49 10.46 7.19
N THR A 350 0.97 9.69 8.18
CA THR A 350 0.77 8.25 8.27
C THR A 350 -0.15 7.90 9.43
N PHE A 351 -0.84 6.78 9.29
CA PHE A 351 -1.65 6.19 10.35
C PHE A 351 -1.50 4.68 10.32
N MET A 352 -1.61 4.05 11.49
CA MET A 352 -1.28 2.64 11.66
C MET A 352 -2.45 1.89 12.26
N ALA A 353 -2.98 0.92 11.54
CA ALA A 353 -3.86 -0.08 12.14
C ALA A 353 -3.00 -1.15 12.78
N VAL A 354 -3.08 -1.26 14.10
CA VAL A 354 -2.36 -2.36 14.78
C VAL A 354 -3.15 -3.65 14.64
N ALA A 355 -2.52 -4.76 14.27
CA ALA A 355 -3.15 -6.09 14.22
C ALA A 355 -2.58 -7.08 15.26
N MET A 356 -1.79 -6.60 16.22
CA MET A 356 -1.09 -7.41 17.22
C MET A 356 -2.04 -8.24 18.12
N ASP A 357 -3.27 -7.78 18.33
CA ASP A 357 -4.31 -8.44 19.13
C ASP A 357 -5.20 -9.39 18.31
N LEU A 358 -4.88 -9.62 17.03
CA LEU A 358 -5.69 -10.41 16.10
C LEU A 358 -4.98 -11.68 15.61
N PRO A 359 -4.41 -12.55 16.48
CA PRO A 359 -3.89 -13.83 16.02
C PRO A 359 -5.03 -14.74 15.54
N ASP A 360 -4.76 -15.56 14.52
CA ASP A 360 -5.74 -16.53 13.98
C ASP A 360 -5.08 -17.90 13.79
N ASN A 361 -4.67 -18.51 14.91
CA ASN A 361 -4.00 -19.82 14.91
C ASN A 361 -4.82 -20.93 14.24
N GLY A 362 -6.15 -20.79 14.21
CA GLY A 362 -7.08 -21.73 13.59
C GLY A 362 -7.40 -21.40 12.13
N SER A 363 -6.71 -20.45 11.51
CA SER A 363 -6.97 -20.06 10.13
C SER A 363 -6.71 -21.24 9.17
N PRO A 364 -7.69 -21.64 8.33
CA PRO A 364 -7.45 -22.63 7.29
C PRO A 364 -6.53 -22.08 6.18
N TYR A 365 -6.27 -20.77 6.19
CA TYR A 365 -5.39 -20.08 5.25
C TYR A 365 -4.04 -19.76 5.87
N HIS A 366 -3.58 -20.56 6.83
CA HIS A 366 -2.34 -20.39 7.60
C HIS A 366 -2.44 -19.28 8.69
N PRO A 367 -1.87 -19.51 9.91
CA PRO A 367 -1.96 -18.58 11.04
C PRO A 367 -1.44 -17.15 10.81
N ILE A 368 -0.69 -16.95 9.74
CA ILE A 368 -0.13 -15.65 9.34
C ILE A 368 -1.16 -14.75 8.64
N HIS A 369 -2.32 -15.30 8.26
CA HIS A 369 -3.39 -14.62 7.55
C HIS A 369 -4.63 -14.49 8.43
N PRO A 370 -4.68 -13.48 9.33
CA PRO A 370 -5.82 -13.29 10.21
C PRO A 370 -7.07 -12.95 9.41
N ARG A 371 -8.16 -13.69 9.67
CA ARG A 371 -9.44 -13.51 8.98
C ARG A 371 -10.26 -12.32 9.47
N ASP A 372 -9.95 -11.76 10.63
CA ASP A 372 -10.58 -10.52 11.13
C ASP A 372 -10.01 -9.28 10.41
N LYS A 373 -10.37 -9.13 9.13
CA LYS A 373 -10.02 -7.95 8.33
C LYS A 373 -10.90 -6.75 8.65
N LEU A 374 -12.09 -6.97 9.22
CA LEU A 374 -13.02 -5.89 9.56
C LEU A 374 -12.46 -5.02 10.68
N THR A 375 -11.91 -5.61 11.74
CA THR A 375 -11.26 -4.84 12.82
C THR A 375 -10.07 -4.03 12.29
N VAL A 376 -9.26 -4.61 11.40
CA VAL A 376 -8.13 -3.91 10.76
C VAL A 376 -8.63 -2.75 9.89
N ALA A 377 -9.66 -2.98 9.08
CA ALA A 377 -10.28 -1.96 8.24
C ALA A 377 -10.84 -0.80 9.07
N ASN A 378 -11.55 -1.09 10.16
CA ASN A 378 -12.08 -0.08 11.07
C ASN A 378 -10.97 0.82 11.64
N ARG A 379 -9.88 0.21 12.10
CA ARG A 379 -8.70 0.95 12.61
C ARG A 379 -8.07 1.83 11.53
N LEU A 380 -7.97 1.36 10.28
CA LEU A 380 -7.51 2.18 9.17
C LEU A 380 -8.48 3.32 8.85
N THR A 381 -9.79 3.10 8.90
CA THR A 381 -10.80 4.13 8.64
C THR A 381 -10.77 5.23 9.71
N LEU A 382 -10.61 4.88 10.99
CA LEU A 382 -10.39 5.84 12.07
C LEU A 382 -9.13 6.68 11.83
N GLY A 383 -8.02 6.02 11.46
CA GLY A 383 -6.78 6.70 11.10
C GLY A 383 -6.93 7.63 9.89
N ALA A 384 -7.67 7.21 8.86
CA ALA A 384 -7.97 8.03 7.70
C ALA A 384 -8.82 9.25 8.09
N ARG A 385 -9.87 9.08 8.90
CA ARG A 385 -10.71 10.20 9.39
C ARG A 385 -9.88 11.26 10.11
N ALA A 386 -9.03 10.82 11.04
CA ALA A 386 -8.17 11.74 11.80
C ALA A 386 -7.09 12.41 10.93
N VAL A 387 -6.35 11.61 10.14
CA VAL A 387 -5.16 12.09 9.41
C VAL A 387 -5.50 12.63 8.01
N ALA A 388 -6.29 11.90 7.23
CA ALA A 388 -6.62 12.27 5.84
C ALA A 388 -7.71 13.35 5.73
N TYR A 389 -8.63 13.39 6.69
CA TYR A 389 -9.78 14.31 6.68
C TYR A 389 -9.76 15.32 7.84
N GLY A 390 -8.78 15.22 8.74
CA GLY A 390 -8.57 16.19 9.81
C GLY A 390 -9.66 16.18 10.87
N GLU A 391 -10.49 15.14 10.92
CA GLU A 391 -11.57 15.01 11.90
C GLU A 391 -11.01 15.01 13.33
N LYS A 392 -11.67 15.74 14.22
CA LYS A 392 -11.26 15.88 15.63
C LYS A 392 -11.96 14.82 16.47
N ASP A 393 -11.35 14.50 17.59
CA ASP A 393 -11.90 13.58 18.59
C ASP A 393 -12.19 12.16 18.05
N VAL A 394 -11.46 11.76 17.00
CA VAL A 394 -11.45 10.37 16.50
C VAL A 394 -10.36 9.58 17.23
N PRO A 395 -10.71 8.56 18.02
CA PRO A 395 -9.77 7.76 18.81
C PRO A 395 -8.98 6.74 17.97
N PHE A 396 -8.20 7.22 17.00
CA PHE A 396 -7.41 6.35 16.10
C PHE A 396 -6.07 5.86 16.69
N LEU A 397 -5.64 6.44 17.82
CA LEU A 397 -4.41 6.07 18.51
C LEU A 397 -4.75 5.13 19.68
N GLY A 398 -4.06 4.01 19.76
CA GLY A 398 -4.17 3.11 20.91
C GLY A 398 -3.52 3.69 22.19
N PRO A 399 -3.74 3.03 23.34
CA PRO A 399 -3.17 3.45 24.61
C PRO A 399 -1.63 3.35 24.61
N TYR A 400 -0.96 4.41 25.02
CA TYR A 400 0.50 4.45 25.15
C TYR A 400 0.94 4.25 26.60
N PRO A 401 1.99 3.44 26.85
CA PRO A 401 2.62 3.35 28.16
C PRO A 401 3.16 4.72 28.61
N GLN A 402 2.69 5.23 29.76
CA GLN A 402 3.16 6.48 30.36
C GLN A 402 4.15 6.24 31.49
N LYS A 403 3.91 5.21 32.32
CA LYS A 403 4.67 4.98 33.55
C LYS A 403 4.86 3.49 33.77
N ILE A 404 6.03 3.14 34.25
CA ILE A 404 6.35 1.76 34.63
C ILE A 404 6.89 1.77 36.05
N THR A 405 6.29 0.95 36.90
CA THR A 405 6.66 0.83 38.31
C THR A 405 7.01 -0.62 38.60
N PHE A 406 8.18 -0.82 39.22
CA PHE A 406 8.59 -2.14 39.68
C PHE A 406 8.08 -2.38 41.10
N ILE A 407 7.39 -3.50 41.33
CA ILE A 407 6.91 -3.92 42.64
C ILE A 407 7.16 -5.42 42.80
N ASN A 408 8.05 -5.80 43.72
CA ASN A 408 8.49 -7.19 43.92
C ASN A 408 8.93 -7.82 42.59
N ASN A 409 8.43 -9.00 42.21
CA ASN A 409 8.72 -9.64 40.93
C ASN A 409 7.67 -9.29 39.85
N SER A 410 7.26 -8.02 39.77
CA SER A 410 6.29 -7.56 38.79
C SER A 410 6.55 -6.14 38.32
N LEU A 411 6.10 -5.87 37.10
CA LEU A 411 6.12 -4.55 36.48
C LEU A 411 4.68 -4.09 36.29
N ILE A 412 4.33 -2.91 36.78
CA ILE A 412 3.05 -2.26 36.55
C ILE A 412 3.25 -1.19 35.47
N ILE A 413 2.67 -1.42 34.30
CA ILE A 413 2.64 -0.51 33.16
C ILE A 413 1.32 0.27 33.23
N THR A 414 1.41 1.60 33.34
CA THR A 414 0.25 2.52 33.33
C THR A 414 0.14 3.17 31.96
N TYR A 415 -1.07 3.25 31.42
CA TYR A 415 -1.38 3.78 30.10
C TYR A 415 -2.03 5.17 30.18
N ASP A 416 -1.91 5.94 29.10
CA ASP A 416 -2.52 7.28 28.97
C ASP A 416 -4.03 7.27 28.74
N GLN A 417 -4.56 6.12 28.34
CA GLN A 417 -5.96 5.92 27.96
C GLN A 417 -6.52 4.69 28.66
N ALA A 418 -7.86 4.62 28.70
CA ALA A 418 -8.54 3.47 29.24
C ALA A 418 -8.24 2.22 28.40
N ILE A 419 -8.15 1.07 29.05
CA ILE A 419 -7.77 -0.18 28.41
C ILE A 419 -8.81 -1.29 28.62
N THR A 420 -8.98 -2.14 27.60
CA THR A 420 -9.80 -3.36 27.63
C THR A 420 -8.98 -4.57 27.23
N VAL A 421 -8.73 -5.49 28.16
CA VAL A 421 -7.95 -6.72 27.95
C VAL A 421 -8.74 -7.76 27.16
N ARG A 422 -8.27 -8.10 25.95
CA ARG A 422 -8.77 -9.22 25.13
C ARG A 422 -7.98 -10.52 25.33
N ASN A 423 -6.67 -10.41 25.54
CA ASN A 423 -5.76 -11.53 25.75
C ASN A 423 -4.72 -11.18 26.83
N GLY A 424 -4.39 -12.15 27.68
CA GLY A 424 -3.39 -12.09 28.73
C GLY A 424 -1.92 -12.17 28.30
N GLY A 425 -1.67 -12.55 27.04
CA GLY A 425 -0.33 -12.80 26.52
C GLY A 425 0.26 -11.65 25.69
N GLY A 426 1.48 -11.86 25.18
CA GLY A 426 2.15 -10.96 24.23
C GLY A 426 3.13 -9.95 24.85
N PHE A 427 3.22 -9.91 26.19
CA PHE A 427 4.23 -9.13 26.88
C PHE A 427 5.54 -9.88 26.98
N GLU A 428 6.63 -9.17 26.74
CA GLU A 428 7.98 -9.67 26.90
C GLU A 428 8.83 -8.62 27.61
N ILE A 429 9.78 -9.09 28.42
CA ILE A 429 10.75 -8.24 29.11
C ILE A 429 12.15 -8.73 28.78
N CYS A 430 13.05 -7.79 28.57
CA CYS A 430 14.48 -8.09 28.55
C CYS A 430 15.04 -7.87 29.95
N CYS A 431 15.85 -8.81 30.42
CA CYS A 431 16.51 -8.77 31.72
C CYS A 431 17.99 -8.43 31.51
N PRO A 432 18.40 -7.15 31.52
CA PRO A 432 19.79 -6.82 31.30
C PRO A 432 20.67 -7.29 32.47
N GLY A 433 21.90 -7.71 32.17
CA GLY A 433 22.93 -7.94 33.17
C GLY A 433 23.54 -6.63 33.70
N VAL A 434 24.70 -6.73 34.38
CA VAL A 434 25.37 -5.58 35.05
C VAL A 434 25.82 -4.47 34.08
N GLU A 435 25.96 -4.71 32.77
CA GLU A 435 26.63 -3.77 31.86
C GLU A 435 25.97 -3.51 30.47
N ALA A 436 24.71 -3.88 30.20
CA ALA A 436 24.13 -3.62 28.87
C ALA A 436 22.65 -3.18 28.89
N ASN A 437 22.33 -2.12 28.14
CA ASN A 437 20.95 -1.79 27.78
C ASN A 437 20.38 -2.85 26.82
N CYS A 438 19.10 -3.18 26.97
CA CYS A 438 18.40 -4.10 26.06
C CYS A 438 18.33 -3.53 24.63
N SER A 439 18.61 -4.38 23.65
CA SER A 439 18.50 -4.14 22.20
C SER A 439 17.43 -5.05 21.57
N LEU A 440 17.12 -4.83 20.29
CA LEU A 440 16.22 -5.71 19.52
C LEU A 440 16.77 -7.15 19.39
N GLU A 441 18.07 -7.34 19.56
CA GLU A 441 18.74 -8.65 19.53
C GLU A 441 18.87 -9.28 20.92
N SER A 442 18.49 -8.56 21.98
CA SER A 442 18.55 -9.08 23.34
C SER A 442 17.57 -10.23 23.55
N PRO A 443 17.85 -11.14 24.50
CA PRO A 443 16.87 -12.16 24.88
C PRO A 443 15.65 -11.48 25.53
N TRP A 444 14.52 -11.55 24.83
CA TRP A 444 13.22 -11.13 25.33
C TRP A 444 12.51 -12.35 25.92
N ASN A 445 12.16 -12.26 27.20
CA ASN A 445 11.53 -13.33 27.97
C ASN A 445 10.04 -13.04 28.10
N PRO A 446 9.16 -14.05 27.96
CA PRO A 446 7.73 -13.88 28.22
C PRO A 446 7.46 -13.31 29.62
N ALA A 447 6.62 -12.28 29.68
CA ALA A 447 6.23 -11.60 30.92
C ALA A 447 4.71 -11.70 31.08
N PRO A 448 4.17 -12.85 31.52
CA PRO A 448 2.71 -13.06 31.55
C PRO A 448 2.01 -11.99 32.40
N MET A 449 0.87 -11.49 31.92
CA MET A 449 0.03 -10.61 32.70
C MET A 449 -0.52 -11.35 33.92
N VAL A 450 -0.37 -10.73 35.09
CA VAL A 450 -0.84 -11.26 36.38
C VAL A 450 -2.05 -10.51 36.92
N ASN A 451 -2.23 -9.23 36.56
CA ASN A 451 -3.37 -8.42 36.96
C ASN A 451 -3.55 -7.22 36.01
N TRP A 452 -4.73 -6.59 35.99
CA TRP A 452 -4.96 -5.36 35.23
C TRP A 452 -6.05 -4.47 35.87
N SER A 453 -6.08 -3.21 35.45
CA SER A 453 -7.11 -2.22 35.75
C SER A 453 -7.53 -1.50 34.47
N SER A 454 -8.45 -0.54 34.56
CA SER A 454 -8.84 0.30 33.43
C SER A 454 -7.70 1.14 32.85
N TYR A 455 -6.57 1.31 33.54
CA TYR A 455 -5.43 2.11 33.06
C TYR A 455 -4.08 1.45 33.27
N SER A 456 -4.03 0.19 33.70
CA SER A 456 -2.75 -0.45 33.99
C SER A 456 -2.75 -1.95 33.75
N VAL A 457 -1.61 -2.47 33.32
CA VAL A 457 -1.33 -3.91 33.29
C VAL A 457 -0.16 -4.22 34.22
N GLN A 458 -0.32 -5.26 35.03
CA GLN A 458 0.76 -5.84 35.83
C GLN A 458 1.25 -7.12 35.15
N VAL A 459 2.54 -7.18 34.84
CA VAL A 459 3.21 -8.35 34.27
C VAL A 459 4.22 -8.95 35.23
N SER A 460 4.39 -10.27 35.19
CA SER A 460 5.41 -10.97 35.97
C SER A 460 6.80 -10.66 35.44
N SER A 461 7.75 -10.43 36.35
CA SER A 461 9.18 -10.34 36.05
C SER A 461 9.98 -11.50 36.65
N ALA A 462 9.31 -12.63 36.96
CA ALA A 462 9.93 -13.77 37.62
C ALA A 462 11.08 -14.42 36.81
N GLU A 463 11.09 -14.24 35.49
CA GLU A 463 12.16 -14.70 34.60
C GLU A 463 13.45 -13.85 34.70
N CYS A 464 13.40 -12.69 35.39
CA CYS A 464 14.58 -11.87 35.62
C CYS A 464 15.25 -12.22 36.98
N PRO A 465 16.58 -12.43 37.04
CA PRO A 465 17.26 -12.77 38.29
C PRO A 465 17.18 -11.66 39.35
N SER A 466 17.01 -12.05 40.62
CA SER A 466 16.72 -11.18 41.78
C SER A 466 17.82 -10.20 42.20
N SER A 467 18.95 -10.13 41.49
CA SER A 467 20.11 -9.28 41.81
C SER A 467 20.31 -8.10 40.86
N HIS A 468 19.40 -7.88 39.90
CA HIS A 468 19.55 -6.85 38.88
C HIS A 468 18.36 -5.88 38.88
N GLU A 469 18.64 -4.58 38.68
CA GLU A 469 17.61 -3.62 38.31
C GLU A 469 16.96 -4.12 37.03
N THR A 470 15.68 -4.47 37.10
CA THR A 470 14.89 -4.77 35.92
C THR A 470 14.63 -3.45 35.19
N HIS A 471 15.48 -3.14 34.23
CA HIS A 471 15.21 -2.04 33.32
C HIS A 471 14.13 -2.48 32.34
N PHE A 472 12.92 -1.97 32.53
CA PHE A 472 12.05 -1.74 31.40
C PHE A 472 12.64 -0.56 30.64
N CYS A 473 13.02 -0.73 29.37
CA CYS A 473 13.72 0.32 28.62
C CYS A 473 13.00 1.67 28.71
N LYS A 474 13.57 2.57 29.50
CA LYS A 474 13.18 3.95 29.68
C LYS A 474 13.83 4.74 28.54
N GLY A 475 13.11 4.86 27.43
CA GLY A 475 13.53 5.60 26.24
C GLY A 475 13.71 4.70 25.03
N ARG A 476 12.88 4.94 24.01
CA ARG A 476 12.94 4.37 22.64
C ARG A 476 12.38 2.98 22.36
N HIS A 477 11.58 2.35 23.23
CA HIS A 477 10.86 1.13 22.83
C HIS A 477 9.41 1.14 23.34
N THR A 478 8.49 1.55 22.47
CA THR A 478 7.03 1.54 22.66
C THR A 478 6.39 0.18 22.29
N CYS A 479 7.16 -0.90 22.26
CA CYS A 479 6.63 -2.26 22.06
C CYS A 479 6.24 -2.90 23.41
N CYS A 480 5.36 -2.24 24.13
CA CYS A 480 4.28 -2.92 24.83
C CYS A 480 2.99 -2.34 24.26
N THR A 481 2.78 -2.61 22.98
CA THR A 481 1.52 -2.34 22.29
C THR A 481 0.48 -3.30 22.85
N CYS A 482 -0.02 -2.93 24.01
CA CYS A 482 -1.39 -3.24 24.39
C CYS A 482 -2.28 -2.61 23.34
N VAL A 483 -2.69 -3.39 22.35
CA VAL A 483 -3.70 -2.95 21.38
C VAL A 483 -5.01 -3.29 22.02
N LEU A 484 -5.38 -2.41 22.93
CA LEU A 484 -6.58 -2.49 23.71
C LEU A 484 -7.54 -1.49 23.08
N GLN A 485 -8.75 -1.98 22.83
CA GLN A 485 -9.71 -1.40 21.92
C GLN A 485 -10.00 0.08 22.25
N ASP A 486 -10.11 0.83 21.18
CA ASP A 486 -10.86 2.07 21.08
C ASP A 486 -12.30 1.90 21.60
N SER A 487 -12.68 2.64 22.62
CA SER A 487 -14.05 2.68 23.14
C SER A 487 -14.90 3.59 22.26
N SER A 488 -15.40 3.05 21.16
CA SER A 488 -16.62 3.54 20.52
C SER A 488 -17.57 2.35 20.27
N GLU A 489 -18.55 2.26 21.18
CA GLU A 489 -19.77 1.44 21.25
C GLU A 489 -19.71 -0.06 20.90
#